data_AF-A0A067E5R7-F1
#
_entry.id   AF-A0A067E5R7-F1
#
_cell.length_a   1.000
_cell.length_b   1.000
_cell.length_c   1.000
_cell.angle_alpha   90.00
_cell.angle_beta   90.00
_cell.angle_gamma   90.00
#
_symmetry.space_group_name_H-M   'P 1'
#
loop_
_entity.id
_entity.type
_entity.pdbx_description
1 polymer ?
#
loop_
_entity_poly.entity_id
_entity_poly.type
_entity_poly.pdbx_seq_one_letter_code
_entity_poly.pdbx_strand_id
1 'polypeptide(L)' 'MAELFIKQANLYAVARPNYPKELFKLIASKTPKRNLAWDVGTRSGQAAAS' A
#
# COMPACT_ATOMS: atom_id res chain seq x y z
N MET A 1 -19.70 -4.77 -1.26
CA MET A 1 -18.82 -4.12 -0.26
C MET A 1 -17.81 -3.15 -0.90
N ALA A 2 -17.16 -3.48 -2.02
CA ALA A 2 -16.20 -2.58 -2.67
C ALA A 2 -16.78 -1.20 -3.03
N GLU A 3 -18.05 -1.15 -3.45
CA GLU A 3 -18.69 0.10 -3.88
C GLU A 3 -18.97 1.09 -2.73
N LEU A 4 -19.01 0.64 -1.49
CA LEU A 4 -19.33 1.48 -0.32
C LEU A 4 -18.28 2.56 -0.04
N PHE A 5 -17.05 2.39 -0.58
CA PHE A 5 -15.91 3.24 -0.27
C PHE A 5 -15.44 4.12 -1.43
N ILE A 6 -16.08 4.04 -2.60
CA ILE A 6 -15.64 4.77 -3.81
C ILE A 6 -15.64 6.29 -3.57
N LYS A 7 -16.68 6.83 -2.93
CA LYS A 7 -16.82 8.28 -2.70
C LYS A 7 -15.76 8.84 -1.76
N GLN A 8 -15.32 8.07 -0.77
CA GLN A 8 -14.34 8.51 0.23
C GLN A 8 -12.90 8.12 -0.12
N ALA A 9 -12.67 7.27 -1.14
CA ALA A 9 -11.35 6.72 -1.46
C ALA A 9 -10.28 7.81 -1.70
N ASN A 10 -10.63 8.89 -2.38
CA ASN A 10 -9.71 10.00 -2.65
C ASN A 10 -9.32 10.75 -1.36
N LEU A 11 -10.30 11.10 -0.54
CA LEU A 11 -10.06 11.76 0.76
C LEU A 11 -9.25 10.84 1.69
N TYR A 12 -9.55 9.54 1.66
CA TYR A 12 -8.82 8.53 2.41
C TYR A 12 -7.35 8.45 1.98
N ALA A 13 -7.07 8.50 0.67
CA ALA A 13 -5.70 8.47 0.15
C ALA A 13 -4.89 9.71 0.57
N VAL A 14 -5.51 10.90 0.56
CA VAL A 14 -4.85 12.15 0.96
C VAL A 14 -4.61 12.22 2.48
N ALA A 15 -5.56 11.76 3.28
CA ALA A 15 -5.48 11.87 4.74
C ALA A 15 -4.55 10.84 5.40
N ARG A 16 -4.23 9.73 4.72
CA ARG A 16 -3.37 8.68 5.28
C ARG A 16 -1.90 9.08 5.20
N PRO A 17 -1.11 8.88 6.28
CA PRO A 17 0.33 9.06 6.24
C PRO A 17 0.98 8.01 5.34
N ASN A 18 2.01 8.40 4.61
CA ASN A 18 2.69 7.50 3.68
C ASN A 18 3.64 6.53 4.39
N TYR A 19 3.97 5.42 3.72
CA TYR A 19 4.91 4.45 4.27
C TYR A 19 6.35 4.88 4.02
N PRO A 20 7.24 4.86 5.04
CA PRO A 20 8.64 5.19 4.84
C PRO A 20 9.34 4.09 4.04
N LYS A 21 10.35 4.46 3.24
CA LYS A 21 11.12 3.51 2.42
C LYS A 21 11.80 2.43 3.27
N GLU A 22 12.15 2.76 4.51
CA GLU A 22 12.77 1.87 5.49
C GLU A 22 11.88 0.68 5.82
N LEU A 23 10.56 0.86 5.83
CA LEU A 23 9.61 -0.23 6.02
C LEU A 23 9.73 -1.27 4.90
N PHE A 24 9.74 -0.83 3.64
CA PHE A 24 9.87 -1.74 2.49
C PHE A 24 11.24 -2.41 2.44
N LYS A 25 12.31 -1.69 2.80
CA LYS A 25 13.66 -2.28 2.95
C LYS A 25 13.67 -3.38 4.01
N LEU A 26 13.03 -3.16 5.15
CA LEU A 26 12.91 -4.16 6.21
C LEU A 26 12.17 -5.41 5.73
N ILE A 27 11.00 -5.25 5.09
CA ILE A 27 10.21 -6.38 4.56
C ILE A 27 11.01 -7.14 3.50
N ALA A 28 11.63 -6.42 2.55
CA ALA A 28 12.46 -7.02 1.51
C ALA A 28 13.67 -7.77 2.09
N SER A 29 14.24 -7.33 3.21
CA SER A 29 15.35 -8.03 3.87
C SER A 29 14.97 -9.43 4.35
N LYS A 30 13.68 -9.67 4.64
CA LYS A 30 13.15 -10.94 5.14
C LYS A 30 12.69 -11.90 4.04
N THR A 31 12.79 -11.51 2.78
CA THR A 31 12.28 -12.31 1.65
C THR A 31 13.43 -12.78 0.75
N PRO A 32 13.53 -14.07 0.40
CA PRO A 32 14.61 -14.57 -0.45
C PRO A 32 14.50 -14.13 -1.91
N LYS A 33 13.28 -13.82 -2.40
CA LYS A 33 13.01 -13.32 -3.77
C LYS A 33 12.34 -11.96 -3.71
N ARG A 34 12.68 -11.06 -4.65
CA ARG A 34 12.23 -9.65 -4.64
C ARG A 34 11.70 -9.17 -6.00
N ASN A 35 11.48 -10.09 -6.91
CA ASN A 35 11.12 -9.80 -8.30
C ASN A 35 9.63 -9.50 -8.47
N LEU A 36 8.80 -9.92 -7.50
CA LEU A 36 7.35 -9.72 -7.51
C LEU A 36 6.84 -9.66 -6.06
N ALA A 37 5.89 -8.77 -5.81
CA ALA A 37 5.15 -8.67 -4.57
C ALA A 37 3.66 -8.51 -4.87
N TRP A 38 2.79 -9.04 -4.01
CA TRP A 38 1.35 -8.87 -4.10
C TRP A 38 0.84 -8.03 -2.93
N ASP A 39 0.28 -6.85 -3.24
CA ASP A 39 -0.40 -5.99 -2.27
C ASP A 39 -1.87 -6.40 -2.14
N VAL A 40 -2.15 -7.33 -1.21
CA VAL A 40 -3.50 -7.82 -0.95
C VAL A 40 -4.30 -6.75 -0.20
N GLY A 41 -5.45 -6.36 -0.76
CA GLY A 41 -6.28 -5.31 -0.16
C GLY A 41 -5.69 -3.90 -0.34
N THR A 42 -4.96 -3.68 -1.43
CA THR A 42 -4.25 -2.42 -1.76
C THR A 42 -5.11 -1.14 -1.68
N ARG A 43 -6.45 -1.26 -1.78
CA ARG A 43 -7.40 -0.13 -1.75
C ARG A 43 -6.96 1.00 -2.69
N SER A 44 -6.58 2.16 -2.17
CA SER A 44 -6.13 3.32 -2.94
C SER A 44 -4.70 3.20 -3.47
N GLY A 45 -4.03 2.05 -3.29
CA GLY A 45 -2.67 1.84 -3.77
C GLY A 45 -1.59 2.47 -2.91
N GLN A 46 -1.88 2.83 -1.66
CA GLN A 46 -0.99 3.67 -0.85
C GLN A 46 0.40 3.05 -0.67
N ALA A 47 0.48 1.76 -0.33
CA ALA A 47 1.75 1.06 -0.19
C ALA A 47 2.50 0.92 -1.52
N ALA A 48 1.77 0.69 -2.62
CA ALA A 48 2.36 0.57 -3.96
C ALA A 48 2.86 1.92 -4.52
N ALA A 49 2.35 3.05 -4.03
CA ALA A 49 2.70 4.41 -4.46
C ALA A 49 3.71 5.13 -3.54
N SER A 50 4.19 4.48 -2.48
CA SER A 50 5.12 5.05 -1.47
C SER A 50 6.59 5.05 -1.91
#